data_AF-A0A0M8TNE5-F1
#
_entry.id   AF-A0A0M8TNE5-F1
#
_cell.length_a   1.000
_cell.length_b   1.000
_cell.length_c   1.000
_cell.angle_alpha   90.00
_cell.angle_beta   90.00
_cell.angle_gamma   90.00
#
_symmetry.space_group_name_H-M   'P 1'
#
loop_
_entity.id
_entity.type
_entity.pdbx_description
1 polymer ?
#
loop_
_entity_poly.entity_id
_entity_poly.type
_entity_poly.pdbx_seq_one_letter_code
_entity_poly.pdbx_strand_id
1 'polypeptide(L)'
;MAAGAALLLAACGGGELRVDGGAAASGGGKKTTDAKTASLAQSGSLTVAFCHEIPDGDSDSPVYGLTLRSYSTKNGAVLAERSTVLPSQVEPRTVCEKESYRSLSSLAFNKDLSLVAGITEAGANDRAAAYDLATGKEISPPDPDAFTERPENASAVFHPTTGRLWYGEQNGDYGSSSADGFGSRDARKGYSTEERIAASGVSDVLHQDAATTLTALAAQRITGPVTPSAQILAHSADYIESGPTLELSRVSQTGGHGDTGVGGYLEDVTTKGLDSVSGCEPVFWRDDTNLVCDFKQITFTSDYTEAVKTQDLIPANDRANQNPVLSADGKSFAFLSEGEGDQLSLFRADFASGATAQPVKVADVEMPLDGSEDHHITLVRWN
;
A
#
# COMPACT_ATOMS: atom_id res chain seq x y z
N MET A 1 42.47 -8.12 6.42
CA MET A 1 43.36 -7.12 5.78
C MET A 1 42.73 -6.72 4.46
N ALA A 2 42.71 -5.41 4.21
CA ALA A 2 41.74 -4.69 3.39
C ALA A 2 42.01 -4.67 1.87
N ALA A 3 40.93 -4.55 1.10
CA ALA A 3 40.67 -3.57 0.01
C ALA A 3 39.45 -4.09 -0.78
N GLY A 4 38.33 -3.39 -0.99
CA GLY A 4 38.12 -1.95 -1.14
C GLY A 4 37.79 -1.67 -2.61
N ALA A 5 36.51 -1.64 -2.98
CA ALA A 5 36.07 -1.20 -4.31
C ALA A 5 34.82 -0.32 -4.19
N ALA A 6 35.04 0.99 -4.13
CA ALA A 6 34.02 2.00 -4.32
C ALA A 6 33.96 2.35 -5.82
N LEU A 7 32.81 2.15 -6.46
CA LEU A 7 32.55 2.67 -7.79
C LEU A 7 31.98 4.10 -7.66
N LEU A 8 32.80 5.08 -7.99
CA LEU A 8 32.40 6.46 -8.24
C LEU A 8 32.32 6.68 -9.75
N LEU A 9 31.11 6.87 -10.29
CA LEU A 9 30.91 7.34 -11.67
C LEU A 9 30.96 8.87 -11.69
N ALA A 10 32.16 9.41 -11.93
CA ALA A 10 32.35 10.80 -12.33
C ALA A 10 32.54 10.87 -13.86
N ALA A 11 31.57 11.43 -14.56
CA ALA A 11 31.70 11.72 -15.99
C ALA A 11 32.42 13.06 -16.17
N CYS A 12 33.69 13.00 -16.58
CA CYS A 12 34.44 14.10 -17.19
C CYS A 12 33.98 14.26 -18.64
N GLY A 13 33.44 15.43 -18.99
CA GLY A 13 33.19 15.85 -20.36
C GLY A 13 33.77 17.24 -20.59
N GLY A 14 35.07 17.32 -20.88
CA GLY A 14 35.75 18.53 -21.31
C GLY A 14 35.90 18.54 -22.83
N GLY A 15 35.38 19.57 -23.50
CA GLY A 15 35.53 19.81 -24.92
C GLY A 15 35.09 21.22 -25.27
N GLU A 16 36.02 22.17 -25.17
CA GLU A 16 35.85 23.55 -25.65
C GLU A 16 35.86 23.58 -27.18
N LEU A 17 34.83 24.19 -27.77
CA LEU A 17 34.91 24.83 -29.09
C LEU A 17 34.02 26.07 -29.06
N ARG A 18 34.68 27.24 -29.00
CA ARG A 18 34.08 28.56 -29.22
C ARG A 18 33.71 28.72 -30.69
N VAL A 19 32.46 29.11 -30.95
CA VAL A 19 32.10 29.94 -32.11
C VAL A 19 31.09 30.99 -31.63
N ASP A 20 31.44 32.25 -31.85
CA ASP A 20 30.65 33.44 -31.54
C ASP A 20 29.40 33.57 -32.42
N GLY A 21 28.36 34.18 -31.84
CA GLY A 21 27.42 35.02 -32.59
C GLY A 21 26.00 34.45 -32.77
N GLY A 22 25.03 35.10 -32.13
CA GLY A 22 23.62 34.96 -32.50
C GLY A 22 22.64 35.25 -31.36
N ALA A 23 22.20 36.50 -31.26
CA ALA A 23 21.09 36.89 -30.41
C ALA A 23 19.79 36.18 -30.85
N ALA A 24 19.11 35.51 -29.93
CA ALA A 24 17.69 35.18 -30.08
C ALA A 24 17.01 34.89 -28.72
N ALA A 25 15.98 35.68 -28.45
CA ALA A 25 14.79 35.40 -27.64
C ALA A 25 14.98 34.90 -26.19
N SER A 26 14.68 35.78 -25.22
CA SER A 26 14.33 35.40 -23.86
C SER A 26 12.98 34.69 -23.83
N GLY A 27 12.98 33.40 -24.15
CA GLY A 27 11.87 32.50 -23.87
C GLY A 27 11.95 32.08 -22.40
N GLY A 28 10.94 32.44 -21.61
CA GLY A 28 10.77 31.94 -20.25
C GLY A 28 10.60 30.42 -20.27
N GLY A 29 11.73 29.72 -20.18
CA GLY A 29 11.77 28.27 -20.03
C GLY A 29 11.16 27.91 -18.67
N LYS A 30 9.92 27.42 -18.69
CA LYS A 30 9.32 26.70 -17.57
C LYS A 30 10.31 25.59 -17.21
N LYS A 31 11.01 25.74 -16.08
CA LYS A 31 11.97 24.76 -15.57
C LYS A 31 11.23 23.43 -15.50
N THR A 32 11.54 22.51 -16.41
CA THR A 32 11.03 21.16 -16.38
C THR A 32 11.64 20.52 -15.14
N THR A 33 10.82 20.34 -14.10
CA THR A 33 11.24 19.63 -12.89
C THR A 33 11.70 18.24 -13.32
N ASP A 34 12.91 17.85 -12.90
CA ASP A 34 13.42 16.50 -13.09
C ASP A 34 12.46 15.52 -12.43
N ALA A 35 11.98 14.51 -13.17
CA ALA A 35 11.05 13.49 -12.69
C ALA A 35 11.55 12.81 -11.40
N LYS A 36 12.87 12.74 -11.19
CA LYS A 36 13.48 12.18 -9.98
C LYS A 36 13.27 13.04 -8.72
N THR A 37 12.99 14.32 -8.89
CA THR A 37 12.79 15.29 -7.79
C THR A 37 11.34 15.71 -7.62
N ALA A 38 10.49 15.42 -8.61
CA ALA A 38 9.08 15.72 -8.57
C ALA A 38 8.36 14.96 -7.44
N SER A 39 7.22 15.49 -7.01
CA SER A 39 6.35 14.78 -6.07
C SER A 39 5.74 13.56 -6.77
N LEU A 40 5.71 12.42 -6.07
CA LEU A 40 4.99 11.23 -6.55
C LEU A 40 3.47 11.40 -6.39
N ALA A 41 3.02 12.10 -5.35
CA ALA A 41 1.61 12.33 -5.05
C ALA A 41 1.02 13.56 -5.79
N GLN A 42 1.15 13.60 -7.11
CA GLN A 42 0.58 14.68 -7.94
C GLN A 42 -0.90 14.42 -8.22
N SER A 43 -1.76 15.43 -8.09
CA SER A 43 -3.18 15.28 -8.40
C SER A 43 -3.39 14.80 -9.85
N GLY A 44 -4.21 13.77 -10.02
CA GLY A 44 -4.45 13.12 -11.30
C GLY A 44 -3.34 12.17 -11.73
N SER A 45 -2.50 11.69 -10.81
CA SER A 45 -1.48 10.67 -11.09
C SER A 45 -1.87 9.29 -10.55
N LEU A 46 -1.46 8.24 -11.26
CA LEU A 46 -1.53 6.86 -10.82
C LEU A 46 -0.13 6.39 -10.43
N THR A 47 0.04 5.90 -9.21
CA THR A 47 1.34 5.46 -8.71
C THR A 47 1.43 3.94 -8.71
N VAL A 48 2.46 3.42 -9.37
CA VAL A 48 2.82 1.99 -9.40
C VAL A 48 4.08 1.80 -8.57
N ALA A 49 4.10 0.76 -7.75
CA ALA A 49 5.28 0.29 -7.03
C ALA A 49 5.82 -0.97 -7.72
N PHE A 50 7.14 -1.04 -7.82
CA PHE A 50 7.91 -2.19 -8.27
C PHE A 50 8.83 -2.57 -7.11
N CYS A 51 8.71 -3.80 -6.64
CA CYS A 51 9.56 -4.31 -5.58
C CYS A 51 10.24 -5.60 -6.01
N HIS A 52 11.49 -5.79 -5.64
CA HIS A 52 12.18 -7.07 -5.85
C HIS A 52 13.13 -7.34 -4.68
N GLU A 53 13.40 -8.62 -4.46
CA GLU A 53 14.46 -9.06 -3.56
C GLU A 53 15.80 -9.01 -4.28
N ILE A 54 16.79 -8.44 -3.60
CA ILE A 54 18.19 -8.43 -4.03
C ILE A 54 18.92 -9.38 -3.08
N PRO A 55 19.51 -10.48 -3.58
CA PRO A 55 20.29 -11.39 -2.77
C PRO A 55 21.44 -10.65 -2.08
N ASP A 56 21.52 -10.74 -0.75
CA ASP A 56 22.68 -10.22 -0.01
C ASP A 56 23.71 -11.35 0.12
N GLY A 57 24.86 -11.20 -0.56
CA GLY A 57 25.83 -12.28 -0.75
C GLY A 57 26.44 -12.88 0.52
N ASP A 58 26.30 -12.21 1.66
CA ASP A 58 26.83 -12.61 2.97
C ASP A 58 25.74 -12.85 4.04
N SER A 59 24.46 -12.76 3.68
CA SER A 59 23.31 -12.75 4.60
C SER A 59 22.18 -13.66 4.12
N ASP A 60 21.55 -14.40 5.03
CA ASP A 60 20.38 -15.23 4.72
C ASP A 60 19.11 -14.38 4.48
N SER A 61 19.14 -13.08 4.78
CA SER A 61 18.03 -12.15 4.56
C SER A 61 18.28 -11.29 3.32
N PRO A 62 17.33 -11.22 2.35
CA PRO A 62 17.45 -10.36 1.18
C PRO A 62 17.37 -8.87 1.57
N VAL A 63 17.89 -8.00 0.71
CA VAL A 63 17.56 -6.56 0.75
C VAL A 63 16.49 -6.26 -0.31
N TYR A 64 15.65 -5.25 -0.08
CA TYR A 64 14.55 -4.95 -1.00
C TYR A 64 14.87 -3.73 -1.87
N GLY A 65 14.83 -3.91 -3.19
CA GLY A 65 14.81 -2.83 -4.16
C GLY A 65 13.37 -2.36 -4.37
N LEU A 66 13.13 -1.05 -4.21
CA LEU A 66 11.80 -0.46 -4.34
C LEU A 66 11.83 0.75 -5.28
N THR A 67 11.01 0.71 -6.32
CA THR A 67 10.79 1.83 -7.24
C THR A 67 9.31 2.23 -7.23
N LEU A 68 9.03 3.52 -7.00
CA LEU A 68 7.72 4.11 -7.21
C LEU A 68 7.75 4.99 -8.45
N ARG A 69 6.77 4.80 -9.32
CA ARG A 69 6.60 5.62 -10.52
C ARG A 69 5.18 6.11 -10.64
N SER A 70 5.02 7.40 -10.87
CA SER A 70 3.73 8.06 -11.01
C SER A 70 3.47 8.47 -12.45
N TYR A 71 2.33 8.05 -12.98
CA TYR A 71 1.90 8.26 -14.35
C TYR A 71 0.74 9.26 -14.39
N SER A 72 0.76 10.17 -15.37
CA SER A 72 -0.36 11.07 -15.65
C SER A 72 -1.57 10.30 -16.16
N THR A 73 -2.70 10.41 -15.49
CA THR A 73 -3.97 9.81 -15.95
C THR A 73 -4.47 10.37 -17.28
N LYS A 74 -3.97 11.53 -17.71
CA LYS A 74 -4.43 12.23 -18.93
C LYS A 74 -3.77 11.71 -20.20
N ASN A 75 -2.49 11.37 -20.13
CA ASN A 75 -1.68 11.06 -21.30
C ASN A 75 -0.61 9.98 -21.05
N GLY A 76 -0.62 9.33 -19.88
CA GLY A 76 0.31 8.26 -19.53
C GLY A 76 1.75 8.69 -19.30
N ALA A 77 2.07 9.99 -19.36
CA ALA A 77 3.43 10.45 -19.16
C ALA A 77 3.91 10.17 -17.73
N VAL A 78 5.16 9.73 -17.59
CA VAL A 78 5.81 9.63 -16.27
C VAL A 78 5.99 11.03 -15.70
N LEU A 79 5.36 11.27 -14.55
CA LEU A 79 5.37 12.56 -13.85
C LEU A 79 6.45 12.62 -12.77
N ALA A 80 6.72 11.49 -12.13
CA ALA A 80 7.72 11.36 -11.09
C ALA A 80 8.14 9.90 -10.93
N GLU A 81 9.39 9.68 -10.53
CA GLU A 81 9.93 8.37 -10.19
C GLU A 81 10.88 8.50 -9.01
N ARG A 82 10.83 7.55 -8.08
CA ARG A 82 11.84 7.40 -7.03
C ARG A 82 12.19 5.93 -6.87
N SER A 83 13.48 5.65 -6.81
CA SER A 83 14.00 4.32 -6.56
C SER A 83 14.90 4.36 -5.34
N THR A 84 14.81 3.32 -4.53
CA THR A 84 15.62 3.17 -3.33
C THR A 84 15.90 1.70 -3.06
N VAL A 85 16.93 1.45 -2.27
CA VAL A 85 17.21 0.13 -1.70
C VAL A 85 17.04 0.28 -0.19
N LEU A 86 16.17 -0.55 0.37
CA LEU A 86 15.96 -0.57 1.81
C LEU A 86 17.15 -1.26 2.50
N PRO A 87 17.48 -0.88 3.76
CA PRO A 87 18.55 -1.55 4.49
C PRO A 87 18.30 -3.05 4.61
N SER A 88 19.37 -3.84 4.76
CA SER A 88 19.23 -5.24 5.18
C SER A 88 18.48 -5.29 6.51
N GLN A 89 17.64 -6.32 6.70
CA GLN A 89 16.74 -6.50 7.86
C GLN A 89 15.47 -5.65 7.85
N VAL A 90 15.12 -5.02 6.73
CA VAL A 90 13.89 -4.22 6.61
C VAL A 90 12.93 -4.88 5.65
N GLU A 91 11.77 -5.28 6.15
CA GLU A 91 10.71 -5.86 5.35
C GLU A 91 9.55 -4.86 5.15
N PRO A 92 9.31 -4.37 3.93
CA PRO A 92 8.12 -3.59 3.58
C PRO A 92 6.93 -4.52 3.29
N ARG A 93 6.47 -5.25 4.33
CA ARG A 93 5.49 -6.35 4.28
C ARG A 93 4.31 -6.12 3.33
N THR A 94 3.72 -4.92 3.35
CA THR A 94 2.52 -4.58 2.57
C THR A 94 2.74 -4.35 1.06
N VAL A 95 3.97 -4.28 0.57
CA VAL A 95 4.28 -3.94 -0.84
C VAL A 95 5.03 -5.06 -1.57
N CYS A 96 5.91 -5.77 -0.86
CA CYS A 96 6.84 -6.72 -1.48
C CYS A 96 6.47 -8.19 -1.24
N GLU A 97 5.52 -8.48 -0.34
CA GLU A 97 5.06 -9.86 -0.13
C GLU A 97 4.15 -10.33 -1.27
N LYS A 98 4.35 -11.59 -1.69
CA LYS A 98 3.62 -12.21 -2.80
C LYS A 98 2.11 -12.42 -2.52
N GLU A 99 1.72 -12.66 -1.26
CA GLU A 99 0.51 -13.46 -0.96
C GLU A 99 -0.61 -12.79 -0.12
N SER A 100 -0.50 -11.63 0.54
CA SER A 100 -1.59 -11.30 1.52
C SER A 100 -2.02 -9.86 1.80
N TYR A 101 -1.40 -8.81 1.24
CA TYR A 101 -1.73 -7.42 1.64
C TYR A 101 -1.90 -6.41 0.50
N ARG A 102 -2.08 -6.85 -0.76
CA ARG A 102 -2.05 -5.95 -1.93
C ARG A 102 -3.13 -4.86 -1.89
N SER A 103 -4.33 -5.20 -1.40
CA SER A 103 -5.43 -4.25 -1.21
C SER A 103 -5.09 -3.10 -0.23
N LEU A 104 -4.08 -3.29 0.63
CA LEU A 104 -3.62 -2.33 1.62
C LEU A 104 -2.27 -1.68 1.30
N SER A 105 -1.70 -1.96 0.11
CA SER A 105 -0.41 -1.40 -0.32
C SER A 105 -0.33 0.13 -0.25
N SER A 106 -1.47 0.82 -0.39
CA SER A 106 -1.56 2.28 -0.22
C SER A 106 -1.20 2.76 1.19
N LEU A 107 -1.42 1.95 2.22
CA LEU A 107 -1.11 2.24 3.62
C LEU A 107 0.38 2.02 3.93
N ALA A 108 1.11 1.32 3.07
CA ALA A 108 2.57 1.20 3.21
C ALA A 108 3.27 2.56 3.09
N PHE A 109 2.62 3.51 2.41
CA PHE A 109 3.21 4.80 2.07
C PHE A 109 2.49 5.94 2.76
N ASN A 110 3.26 6.96 3.13
CA ASN A 110 2.66 8.16 3.69
C ASN A 110 1.89 8.96 2.61
N LYS A 111 1.15 9.97 3.05
CA LYS A 111 0.26 10.75 2.18
C LYS A 111 0.95 11.40 0.97
N ASP A 112 2.23 11.74 1.04
CA ASP A 112 2.96 12.35 -0.09
C ASP A 112 3.85 11.37 -0.86
N LEU A 113 3.83 10.08 -0.50
CA LEU A 113 4.67 9.03 -1.07
C LEU A 113 6.17 9.37 -0.98
N SER A 114 6.58 10.06 0.09
CA SER A 114 8.00 10.29 0.39
C SER A 114 8.57 9.25 1.34
N LEU A 115 7.73 8.53 2.07
CA LEU A 115 8.10 7.53 3.06
C LEU A 115 7.42 6.20 2.80
N VAL A 116 8.11 5.11 3.13
CA VAL A 116 7.57 3.74 3.20
C VAL A 116 7.71 3.20 4.62
N ALA A 117 6.67 2.53 5.11
CA ALA A 117 6.66 1.83 6.38
C ALA A 117 7.32 0.46 6.22
N GLY A 118 8.00 0.00 7.26
CA GLY A 118 8.59 -1.33 7.29
C GLY A 118 8.85 -1.80 8.71
N ILE A 119 9.04 -3.10 8.86
CA ILE A 119 9.51 -3.71 10.10
C ILE A 119 11.02 -3.91 10.00
N THR A 120 11.77 -3.35 10.95
CA THR A 120 13.18 -3.67 11.14
C THR A 120 13.30 -4.89 12.06
N GLU A 121 13.98 -5.93 11.61
CA GLU A 121 14.40 -7.05 12.47
C GLU A 121 15.63 -6.61 13.28
N ALA A 122 15.41 -6.02 14.46
CA ALA A 122 16.48 -5.49 15.30
C ALA A 122 16.79 -6.44 16.48
N GLY A 123 17.44 -7.56 16.18
CA GLY A 123 17.81 -8.54 17.20
C GLY A 123 16.60 -9.34 17.69
N ALA A 124 16.26 -9.24 18.98
CA ALA A 124 15.14 -10.00 19.56
C ALA A 124 13.76 -9.32 19.36
N ASN A 125 13.70 -8.07 18.86
CA ASN A 125 12.45 -7.32 18.79
C ASN A 125 12.23 -6.71 17.40
N ASP A 126 11.16 -7.14 16.73
CA ASP A 126 10.66 -6.52 15.50
C ASP A 126 10.17 -5.09 15.81
N ARG A 127 10.61 -4.12 15.01
CA ARG A 127 10.31 -2.69 15.25
C ARG A 127 9.76 -2.01 14.01
N ALA A 128 8.60 -1.37 14.15
CA ALA A 128 8.05 -0.51 13.12
C ALA A 128 8.96 0.69 12.88
N ALA A 129 9.20 1.04 11.62
CA ALA A 129 10.01 2.17 11.21
C ALA A 129 9.48 2.77 9.90
N ALA A 130 10.03 3.93 9.55
CA ALA A 130 9.73 4.63 8.31
C ALA A 130 11.03 4.99 7.60
N TYR A 131 11.04 4.79 6.28
CA TYR A 131 12.23 4.96 5.43
C TYR A 131 11.96 5.99 4.35
N ASP A 132 12.90 6.90 4.16
CA ASP A 132 12.82 7.93 3.12
C ASP A 132 13.08 7.34 1.74
N LEU A 133 12.09 7.42 0.85
CA LEU A 133 12.16 6.85 -0.49
C LEU A 133 13.20 7.52 -1.40
N ALA A 134 13.76 8.69 -1.03
CA ALA A 134 14.86 9.30 -1.77
C ALA A 134 16.23 8.78 -1.34
N THR A 135 16.36 8.31 -0.11
CA THR A 135 17.68 7.98 0.48
C THR A 135 17.82 6.54 0.96
N GLY A 136 16.70 5.82 1.13
CA GLY A 136 16.64 4.47 1.71
C GLY A 136 16.89 4.45 3.23
N LYS A 137 17.09 5.61 3.86
CA LYS A 137 17.44 5.70 5.28
C LYS A 137 16.21 5.79 6.15
N GLU A 138 16.29 5.18 7.32
CA GLU A 138 15.32 5.41 8.38
C GLU A 138 15.32 6.90 8.77
N ILE A 139 14.13 7.48 8.93
CA ILE A 139 13.95 8.89 9.28
C ILE A 139 13.65 9.15 10.76
N SER A 140 13.38 8.09 11.54
CA SER A 140 13.06 8.21 12.95
C SER A 140 14.31 8.63 13.74
N PRO A 141 14.24 9.66 14.61
CA PRO A 141 15.24 9.87 15.64
C PRO A 141 15.43 8.61 16.49
N PRO A 142 16.63 8.41 17.07
CA PRO A 142 16.86 7.34 18.03
C PRO A 142 15.86 7.40 19.16
N ASP A 143 15.55 6.24 19.73
CA ASP A 143 14.74 6.15 20.92
C ASP A 143 15.41 6.92 22.08
N PRO A 144 14.75 7.95 22.66
CA PRO A 144 15.29 8.64 23.83
C PRO A 144 15.41 7.73 25.06
N ASP A 145 14.70 6.61 25.09
CA ASP A 145 14.74 5.61 26.17
C ASP A 145 15.08 4.21 25.65
N ALA A 146 16.24 4.09 24.99
CA ALA A 146 16.75 2.83 24.46
C ALA A 146 17.05 1.75 25.52
N PHE A 147 16.83 2.03 26.81
CA PHE A 147 17.05 1.09 27.91
C PHE A 147 15.78 0.37 28.35
N THR A 148 14.60 0.90 27.99
CA THR A 148 13.32 0.26 28.29
C THR A 148 13.00 -0.75 27.20
N GLU A 149 12.77 -1.99 27.61
CA GLU A 149 12.30 -3.04 26.72
C GLU A 149 10.97 -2.64 26.08
N ARG A 150 10.83 -2.89 24.77
CA ARG A 150 9.65 -2.50 24.00
C ARG A 150 8.93 -3.70 23.46
N PRO A 151 7.59 -3.63 23.34
CA PRO A 151 6.83 -4.65 22.65
C PRO A 151 7.31 -4.81 21.21
N GLU A 152 7.26 -6.03 20.70
CA GLU A 152 7.44 -6.32 19.29
C GLU A 152 6.32 -5.64 18.47
N ASN A 153 6.61 -5.34 17.20
CA ASN A 153 5.65 -4.71 16.31
C ASN A 153 5.24 -5.67 15.19
N ALA A 154 3.95 -6.03 15.17
CA ALA A 154 3.43 -7.03 14.23
C ALA A 154 3.40 -6.51 12.78
N SER A 155 3.13 -5.22 12.59
CA SER A 155 3.00 -4.55 11.30
C SER A 155 3.24 -3.04 11.44
N ALA A 156 3.51 -2.37 10.33
CA ALA A 156 3.72 -0.92 10.26
C ALA A 156 2.98 -0.35 9.04
N VAL A 157 2.13 0.64 9.28
CA VAL A 157 1.33 1.30 8.24
C VAL A 157 1.21 2.80 8.49
N PHE A 158 0.97 3.58 7.45
CA PHE A 158 0.67 5.00 7.55
C PHE A 158 -0.83 5.23 7.54
N HIS A 159 -1.29 6.08 8.47
CA HIS A 159 -2.64 6.59 8.42
C HIS A 159 -2.79 7.53 7.19
N PRO A 160 -3.77 7.31 6.30
CA PRO A 160 -3.82 8.00 5.00
C PRO A 160 -4.12 9.50 5.12
N THR A 161 -4.90 9.90 6.13
CA THR A 161 -5.22 11.31 6.39
C THR A 161 -4.15 12.06 7.17
N THR A 162 -3.69 11.51 8.30
CA THR A 162 -2.77 12.21 9.23
C THR A 162 -1.29 12.01 8.87
N GLY A 163 -0.95 10.97 8.12
CA GLY A 163 0.44 10.63 7.77
C GLY A 163 1.26 10.10 8.94
N ARG A 164 0.64 9.80 10.09
CA ARG A 164 1.30 9.16 11.23
C ARG A 164 1.60 7.70 10.91
N LEU A 165 2.73 7.20 11.42
CA LEU A 165 3.07 5.78 11.40
C LEU A 165 2.33 5.09 12.54
N TRP A 166 1.62 4.01 12.24
CA TRP A 166 0.87 3.15 13.16
C TRP A 166 1.42 1.74 13.13
N TYR A 167 1.36 1.06 14.26
CA TYR A 167 1.82 -0.32 14.42
C TYR A 167 1.07 -1.01 15.55
N GLY A 168 0.83 -2.30 15.38
CA GLY A 168 0.32 -3.15 16.45
C GLY A 168 1.43 -3.48 17.43
N GLU A 169 1.16 -3.35 18.73
CA GLU A 169 2.07 -3.77 19.78
C GLU A 169 1.73 -5.20 20.19
N GLN A 170 2.71 -6.10 20.16
CA GLN A 170 2.57 -7.48 20.62
C GLN A 170 3.27 -7.63 21.98
N ASN A 171 2.50 -7.92 23.03
CA ASN A 171 3.01 -8.08 24.39
C ASN A 171 3.19 -9.58 24.72
N GLY A 172 4.40 -10.12 24.54
CA GLY A 172 4.82 -11.41 25.10
C GLY A 172 5.45 -12.40 24.11
N ASP A 173 6.14 -13.40 24.66
CA ASP A 173 6.71 -14.53 23.90
C ASP A 173 5.61 -15.23 23.07
N TYR A 174 5.93 -15.50 21.80
CA TYR A 174 5.16 -16.30 20.84
C TYR A 174 4.03 -17.13 21.47
N GLY A 175 2.80 -16.60 21.43
CA GLY A 175 1.59 -17.38 21.68
C GLY A 175 0.75 -17.01 22.92
N SER A 176 1.13 -16.05 23.77
CA SER A 176 0.19 -15.48 24.75
C SER A 176 -0.33 -14.13 24.29
N SER A 177 -1.46 -14.18 23.60
CA SER A 177 -2.15 -13.08 22.94
C SER A 177 -2.89 -12.15 23.92
N SER A 178 -2.20 -11.58 24.90
CA SER A 178 -2.84 -10.67 25.86
C SER A 178 -2.63 -9.20 25.49
N ALA A 179 -3.70 -8.57 25.03
CA ALA A 179 -3.90 -7.12 24.93
C ALA A 179 -2.98 -6.38 23.95
N ASP A 180 -3.19 -6.65 22.66
CA ASP A 180 -2.51 -5.92 21.59
C ASP A 180 -3.06 -4.49 21.49
N GLY A 181 -2.24 -3.54 21.93
CA GLY A 181 -2.49 -2.11 21.76
C GLY A 181 -2.03 -1.62 20.39
N PHE A 182 -2.05 -0.31 20.22
CA PHE A 182 -1.42 0.33 19.07
C PHE A 182 -0.45 1.39 19.54
N GLY A 183 0.65 1.54 18.81
CA GLY A 183 1.45 2.74 18.84
C GLY A 183 1.19 3.59 17.60
N SER A 184 1.20 4.90 17.76
CA SER A 184 1.18 5.84 16.65
C SER A 184 2.17 6.98 16.88
N ARG A 185 2.90 7.39 15.85
CA ARG A 185 3.86 8.51 15.96
C ARG A 185 4.05 9.29 14.67
N ASP A 186 4.51 10.53 14.78
CA ASP A 186 5.08 11.25 13.64
C ASP A 186 6.42 10.60 13.30
N ALA A 187 6.53 10.06 12.08
CA ALA A 187 7.69 9.30 11.66
C ALA A 187 9.01 10.11 11.69
N ARG A 188 8.96 11.43 11.48
CA ARG A 188 10.15 12.31 11.47
C ARG A 188 10.52 12.80 12.86
N LYS A 189 9.57 12.87 13.78
CA LYS A 189 9.82 13.22 15.20
C LYS A 189 10.07 11.97 16.07
N GLY A 190 9.73 10.80 15.56
CA GLY A 190 9.93 9.51 16.20
C GLY A 190 9.23 9.40 17.55
N TYR A 191 9.90 8.70 18.46
CA TYR A 191 9.36 8.30 19.76
C TYR A 191 8.96 9.46 20.69
N SER A 192 9.49 10.66 20.47
CA SER A 192 9.08 11.85 21.22
C SER A 192 7.61 12.24 21.04
N THR A 193 6.96 11.68 20.01
CA THR A 193 5.54 11.91 19.69
C THR A 193 4.70 10.64 19.73
N GLU A 194 5.28 9.55 20.26
CA GLU A 194 4.59 8.27 20.37
C GLU A 194 3.39 8.40 21.31
N GLU A 195 2.24 8.01 20.78
CA GLU A 195 1.00 7.84 21.51
C GLU A 195 0.69 6.35 21.51
N ARG A 196 0.48 5.79 22.70
CA ARG A 196 0.11 4.39 22.88
C ARG A 196 -1.35 4.28 23.27
N ILE A 197 -2.06 3.42 22.56
CA ILE A 197 -3.44 3.06 22.83
C ILE A 197 -3.41 1.68 23.45
N ALA A 198 -3.74 1.59 24.74
CA ALA A 198 -3.90 0.31 25.42
C ALA A 198 -5.08 -0.47 24.82
N ALA A 199 -5.09 -1.80 25.01
CA ALA A 199 -6.15 -2.67 24.49
C ALA A 199 -7.58 -2.23 24.89
N SER A 200 -7.75 -1.60 26.06
CA SER A 200 -9.04 -1.06 26.50
C SER A 200 -9.56 0.11 25.65
N GLY A 201 -8.69 0.79 24.89
CA GLY A 201 -9.05 1.89 24.00
C GLY A 201 -9.21 1.48 22.53
N VAL A 202 -9.03 0.19 22.19
CA VAL A 202 -9.12 -0.30 20.81
C VAL A 202 -10.52 -0.05 20.21
N SER A 203 -11.58 -0.29 20.99
CA SER A 203 -12.96 -0.07 20.53
C SER A 203 -13.19 1.38 20.09
N ASP A 204 -12.67 2.36 20.85
CA ASP A 204 -12.82 3.78 20.52
C ASP A 204 -12.14 4.14 19.19
N VAL A 205 -10.97 3.57 18.93
CA VAL A 205 -10.22 3.75 17.67
C VAL A 205 -10.99 3.20 16.48
N LEU A 206 -11.56 1.99 16.62
CA LEU A 206 -12.31 1.31 15.56
C LEU A 206 -13.66 1.98 15.24
N HIS A 207 -14.14 2.90 16.08
CA HIS A 207 -15.38 3.63 15.86
C HIS A 207 -15.17 5.11 15.53
N GLN A 208 -13.92 5.54 15.35
CA GLN A 208 -13.62 6.95 15.13
C GLN A 208 -14.03 7.39 13.72
N ASP A 209 -13.45 6.75 12.70
CA ASP A 209 -13.74 6.98 11.27
C ASP A 209 -13.14 5.83 10.43
N ALA A 210 -13.53 5.74 9.16
CA ALA A 210 -13.09 4.64 8.28
C ALA A 210 -11.57 4.59 8.07
N ALA A 211 -10.90 5.74 7.97
CA ALA A 211 -9.45 5.77 7.76
C ALA A 211 -8.70 5.30 9.01
N THR A 212 -9.14 5.74 10.19
CA THR A 212 -8.58 5.31 11.48
C THR A 212 -8.81 3.81 11.70
N THR A 213 -10.04 3.33 11.45
CA THR A 213 -10.42 1.92 11.59
C THR A 213 -9.60 1.02 10.67
N LEU A 214 -9.51 1.37 9.38
CA LEU A 214 -8.69 0.65 8.41
C LEU A 214 -7.22 0.59 8.83
N THR A 215 -6.68 1.72 9.29
CA THR A 215 -5.28 1.81 9.74
C THR A 215 -5.04 0.93 10.96
N ALA A 216 -5.96 0.92 11.92
CA ALA A 216 -5.88 0.09 13.12
C ALA A 216 -5.92 -1.41 12.78
N LEU A 217 -6.86 -1.83 11.92
CA LEU A 217 -6.94 -3.22 11.43
C LEU A 217 -5.65 -3.64 10.73
N ALA A 218 -5.15 -2.83 9.80
CA ALA A 218 -3.93 -3.11 9.05
C ALA A 218 -2.66 -3.16 9.93
N ALA A 219 -2.60 -2.31 10.98
CA ALA A 219 -1.53 -2.34 11.97
C ALA A 219 -1.48 -3.64 12.78
N GLN A 220 -2.58 -4.39 12.82
CA GLN A 220 -2.71 -5.71 13.45
C GLN A 220 -2.83 -6.84 12.42
N ARG A 221 -2.40 -6.60 11.18
CA ARG A 221 -2.39 -7.56 10.06
C ARG A 221 -3.76 -8.10 9.66
N ILE A 222 -4.85 -7.45 10.09
CA ILE A 222 -6.19 -7.77 9.60
C ILE A 222 -6.37 -7.07 8.25
N THR A 223 -6.67 -7.86 7.22
CA THR A 223 -6.70 -7.40 5.83
C THR A 223 -8.11 -7.19 5.34
N GLY A 224 -8.26 -6.16 4.48
CA GLY A 224 -9.52 -5.89 3.80
C GLY A 224 -10.03 -4.46 3.98
N PRO A 225 -10.88 -3.98 3.07
CA PRO A 225 -11.43 -2.65 3.13
C PRO A 225 -12.59 -2.56 4.13
N VAL A 226 -12.71 -1.39 4.77
CA VAL A 226 -13.86 -1.03 5.61
C VAL A 226 -14.80 -0.08 4.89
N THR A 227 -16.10 -0.15 5.20
CA THR A 227 -17.08 0.79 4.66
C THR A 227 -16.75 2.24 5.05
N PRO A 228 -17.18 3.25 4.28
CA PRO A 228 -17.01 4.66 4.64
C PRO A 228 -17.57 5.05 6.02
N SER A 229 -18.61 4.35 6.48
CA SER A 229 -19.17 4.47 7.83
C SER A 229 -18.37 3.76 8.93
N ALA A 230 -17.28 3.06 8.58
CA ALA A 230 -16.43 2.26 9.47
C ALA A 230 -17.14 1.07 10.15
N GLN A 231 -18.28 0.62 9.63
CA GLN A 231 -19.11 -0.38 10.32
C GLN A 231 -18.83 -1.81 9.88
N ILE A 232 -18.43 -2.02 8.63
CA ILE A 232 -18.25 -3.36 8.05
C ILE A 232 -16.86 -3.45 7.44
N LEU A 233 -16.15 -4.50 7.82
CA LEU A 233 -14.95 -5.00 7.15
C LEU A 233 -15.37 -6.07 6.14
N ALA A 234 -14.88 -5.96 4.91
CA ALA A 234 -14.91 -7.07 3.96
C ALA A 234 -13.53 -7.71 3.92
N HIS A 235 -13.44 -9.02 4.06
CA HIS A 235 -12.17 -9.74 4.03
C HIS A 235 -12.33 -11.08 3.30
N SER A 236 -11.20 -11.67 2.90
CA SER A 236 -11.18 -12.99 2.28
C SER A 236 -10.79 -14.02 3.33
N ALA A 237 -11.64 -15.02 3.55
CA ALA A 237 -11.32 -16.20 4.35
C ALA A 237 -10.93 -17.33 3.40
N ASP A 238 -9.73 -17.89 3.58
CA ASP A 238 -9.28 -19.04 2.81
C ASP A 238 -9.62 -20.34 3.55
N TYR A 239 -10.52 -21.12 2.98
CA TYR A 239 -10.89 -22.42 3.50
C TYR A 239 -10.29 -23.51 2.62
N ILE A 240 -9.55 -24.44 3.23
CA ILE A 240 -8.86 -25.56 2.55
C ILE A 240 -9.77 -26.31 1.56
N GLU A 241 -11.07 -26.42 1.85
CA GLU A 241 -12.01 -27.20 1.04
C GLU A 241 -12.78 -26.38 -0.02
N SER A 242 -12.91 -25.07 0.14
CA SER A 242 -13.73 -24.21 -0.74
C SER A 242 -12.96 -23.06 -1.40
N GLY A 243 -11.68 -22.90 -1.08
CA GLY A 243 -10.85 -21.79 -1.54
C GLY A 243 -11.24 -20.45 -0.88
N PRO A 244 -10.75 -19.32 -1.42
CA PRO A 244 -11.01 -18.00 -0.87
C PRO A 244 -12.49 -17.62 -1.01
N THR A 245 -13.10 -17.23 0.10
CA THR A 245 -14.49 -16.79 0.21
C THR A 245 -14.56 -15.38 0.75
N LEU A 246 -15.45 -14.56 0.18
CA LEU A 246 -15.73 -13.23 0.70
C LEU A 246 -16.55 -13.35 1.99
N GLU A 247 -16.06 -12.74 3.05
CA GLU A 247 -16.75 -12.62 4.33
C GLU A 247 -16.89 -11.16 4.76
N LEU A 248 -17.96 -10.88 5.52
CA LEU A 248 -18.23 -9.57 6.10
C LEU A 248 -18.21 -9.69 7.61
N SER A 249 -17.50 -8.80 8.29
CA SER A 249 -17.55 -8.69 9.74
C SER A 249 -17.93 -7.27 10.14
N ARG A 250 -18.79 -7.17 11.16
CA ARG A 250 -19.22 -5.92 11.76
C ARG A 250 -18.24 -5.51 12.84
N VAL A 251 -17.83 -4.24 12.80
CA VAL A 251 -17.07 -3.62 13.88
C VAL A 251 -17.99 -3.45 15.08
N SER A 252 -17.67 -4.12 16.18
CA SER A 252 -18.47 -4.21 17.40
C SER A 252 -17.87 -3.39 18.53
N GLN A 253 -18.73 -2.75 19.33
CA GLN A 253 -18.30 -1.96 20.49
C GLN A 253 -17.95 -2.81 21.71
N THR A 254 -18.58 -3.96 21.85
CA THR A 254 -18.58 -4.74 23.09
C THR A 254 -17.52 -5.82 23.16
N GLY A 255 -16.80 -6.06 22.05
CA GLY A 255 -15.90 -7.21 21.93
C GLY A 255 -16.71 -8.51 21.89
N GLY A 256 -16.84 -9.09 20.71
CA GLY A 256 -17.60 -10.31 20.48
C GLY A 256 -16.67 -11.50 20.36
N HIS A 257 -16.67 -12.36 21.39
CA HIS A 257 -16.01 -13.67 21.42
C HIS A 257 -14.55 -13.65 21.86
N GLY A 258 -14.10 -14.76 22.47
CA GLY A 258 -12.83 -14.89 23.20
C GLY A 258 -11.56 -14.78 22.38
N ASP A 259 -11.64 -14.15 21.20
CA ASP A 259 -10.50 -13.70 20.44
C ASP A 259 -9.88 -12.47 21.11
N THR A 260 -8.57 -12.35 20.95
CA THR A 260 -7.78 -11.29 21.55
C THR A 260 -7.28 -10.33 20.49
N GLY A 261 -6.89 -9.13 20.92
CA GLY A 261 -6.51 -8.04 20.01
C GLY A 261 -7.71 -7.45 19.27
N VAL A 262 -7.47 -6.92 18.07
CA VAL A 262 -8.47 -6.20 17.26
C VAL A 262 -9.54 -7.14 16.68
N GLY A 263 -9.18 -8.39 16.41
CA GLY A 263 -10.10 -9.39 15.87
C GLY A 263 -11.30 -9.65 16.79
N GLY A 264 -11.11 -9.57 18.11
CA GLY A 264 -12.21 -9.70 19.08
C GLY A 264 -13.27 -8.59 19.01
N TYR A 265 -13.05 -7.53 18.24
CA TYR A 265 -14.05 -6.49 17.96
C TYR A 265 -14.71 -6.65 16.59
N LEU A 266 -14.53 -7.79 15.92
CA LEU A 266 -15.15 -8.13 14.65
C LEU A 266 -16.17 -9.24 14.86
N GLU A 267 -17.42 -9.00 14.46
CA GLU A 267 -18.51 -9.96 14.55
C GLU A 267 -18.97 -10.38 13.15
N ASP A 268 -18.90 -11.66 12.83
CA ASP A 268 -19.28 -12.16 11.50
C ASP A 268 -20.72 -11.83 11.14
N VAL A 269 -20.93 -11.40 9.91
CA VAL A 269 -22.23 -11.07 9.35
C VAL A 269 -22.65 -12.17 8.38
N THR A 270 -23.64 -12.96 8.79
CA THR A 270 -24.26 -13.93 7.89
C THR A 270 -24.97 -13.22 6.74
N THR A 271 -24.40 -13.34 5.54
CA THR A 271 -24.88 -12.63 4.34
C THR A 271 -25.32 -13.64 3.29
N LYS A 272 -26.60 -13.60 2.91
CA LYS A 272 -27.14 -14.45 1.85
C LYS A 272 -26.64 -14.00 0.47
N GLY A 273 -26.40 -14.96 -0.41
CA GLY A 273 -26.04 -14.70 -1.81
C GLY A 273 -24.54 -14.57 -2.09
N LEU A 274 -23.69 -14.59 -1.05
CA LEU A 274 -22.23 -14.58 -1.21
C LEU A 274 -21.68 -15.86 -1.84
N ASP A 275 -22.36 -17.00 -1.67
CA ASP A 275 -21.97 -18.30 -2.26
C ASP A 275 -21.83 -18.26 -3.80
N SER A 276 -22.50 -17.30 -4.45
CA SER A 276 -22.44 -17.10 -5.91
C SER A 276 -21.25 -16.26 -6.37
N VAL A 277 -20.44 -15.77 -5.42
CA VAL A 277 -19.34 -14.81 -5.61
C VAL A 277 -18.00 -15.43 -5.22
N SER A 278 -17.74 -16.65 -5.71
CA SER A 278 -16.48 -17.36 -5.49
C SER A 278 -15.28 -16.59 -6.06
N GLY A 279 -14.14 -16.58 -5.35
CA GLY A 279 -12.89 -15.98 -5.86
C GLY A 279 -12.98 -14.47 -6.03
N CYS A 280 -13.51 -13.79 -5.01
CA CYS A 280 -13.74 -12.35 -4.96
C CYS A 280 -12.86 -11.77 -3.85
N GLU A 281 -11.70 -11.22 -4.20
CA GLU A 281 -10.80 -10.56 -3.23
C GLU A 281 -11.30 -9.12 -2.99
N PRO A 282 -11.70 -8.75 -1.76
CA PRO A 282 -12.25 -7.42 -1.50
C PRO A 282 -11.16 -6.34 -1.59
N VAL A 283 -11.43 -5.28 -2.34
CA VAL A 283 -10.44 -4.24 -2.65
C VAL A 283 -10.79 -2.90 -2.02
N PHE A 284 -11.99 -2.38 -2.26
CA PHE A 284 -12.48 -1.16 -1.60
C PHE A 284 -14.01 -1.06 -1.60
N TRP A 285 -14.55 -0.29 -0.67
CA TRP A 285 -15.94 0.14 -0.68
C TRP A 285 -16.09 1.45 -1.44
N ARG A 286 -17.01 1.51 -2.41
CA ARG A 286 -17.35 2.76 -3.11
C ARG A 286 -18.26 3.64 -2.24
N ASP A 287 -19.18 2.98 -1.55
CA ASP A 287 -20.11 3.56 -0.59
C ASP A 287 -20.44 2.48 0.45
N ASP A 288 -21.28 2.78 1.43
CA ASP A 288 -21.60 1.84 2.51
C ASP A 288 -22.27 0.54 2.04
N THR A 289 -22.78 0.45 0.81
CA THR A 289 -23.50 -0.74 0.33
C THR A 289 -22.88 -1.36 -0.91
N ASN A 290 -21.85 -0.75 -1.50
CA ASN A 290 -21.25 -1.22 -2.74
C ASN A 290 -19.77 -1.54 -2.53
N LEU A 291 -19.47 -2.83 -2.43
CA LEU A 291 -18.11 -3.35 -2.38
C LEU A 291 -17.61 -3.60 -3.80
N VAL A 292 -16.36 -3.25 -4.05
CA VAL A 292 -15.61 -3.72 -5.20
C VAL A 292 -14.68 -4.84 -4.74
N CYS A 293 -14.79 -5.99 -5.40
CA CYS A 293 -13.83 -7.08 -5.30
C CYS A 293 -13.39 -7.48 -6.70
N ASP A 294 -12.09 -7.66 -6.91
CA ASP A 294 -11.50 -7.80 -8.24
C ASP A 294 -12.09 -6.78 -9.24
N PHE A 295 -12.88 -7.24 -10.22
CA PHE A 295 -13.61 -6.41 -11.17
C PHE A 295 -15.12 -6.61 -11.11
N LYS A 296 -15.64 -6.95 -9.93
CA LYS A 296 -17.06 -7.06 -9.62
C LYS A 296 -17.44 -6.00 -8.60
N GLN A 297 -18.61 -5.41 -8.80
CA GLN A 297 -19.29 -4.65 -7.77
C GLN A 297 -20.43 -5.47 -7.20
N ILE A 298 -20.42 -5.64 -5.89
CA ILE A 298 -21.48 -6.30 -5.14
C ILE A 298 -22.24 -5.23 -4.37
N THR A 299 -23.56 -5.18 -4.58
CA THR A 299 -24.47 -4.33 -3.83
C THR A 299 -25.13 -5.15 -2.75
N PHE A 300 -25.02 -4.69 -1.51
CA PHE A 300 -25.66 -5.28 -0.33
C PHE A 300 -26.91 -4.51 0.07
N THR A 301 -27.79 -5.17 0.81
CA THR A 301 -28.77 -4.46 1.64
C THR A 301 -28.06 -3.59 2.68
N SER A 302 -28.73 -2.55 3.17
CA SER A 302 -28.16 -1.65 4.18
C SER A 302 -27.88 -2.31 5.53
N ASP A 303 -28.49 -3.46 5.80
CA ASP A 303 -28.23 -4.27 6.99
C ASP A 303 -27.21 -5.39 6.74
N TYR A 304 -26.70 -5.50 5.50
CA TYR A 304 -25.73 -6.48 5.03
C TYR A 304 -26.18 -7.94 5.14
N THR A 305 -27.49 -8.19 5.29
CA THR A 305 -28.00 -9.57 5.38
C THR A 305 -28.11 -10.28 4.03
N GLU A 306 -28.04 -9.55 2.92
CA GLU A 306 -28.16 -10.09 1.56
C GLU A 306 -27.34 -9.29 0.53
N ALA A 307 -26.66 -10.01 -0.37
CA ALA A 307 -26.11 -9.46 -1.60
C ALA A 307 -27.20 -9.43 -2.69
N VAL A 308 -27.68 -8.24 -3.04
CA VAL A 308 -28.84 -8.05 -3.92
C VAL A 308 -28.50 -7.90 -5.40
N LYS A 309 -27.24 -7.56 -5.71
CA LYS A 309 -26.78 -7.40 -7.09
C LYS A 309 -25.29 -7.62 -7.19
N THR A 310 -24.87 -8.32 -8.24
CA THR A 310 -23.47 -8.41 -8.66
C THR A 310 -23.36 -7.91 -10.10
N GLN A 311 -22.36 -7.07 -10.37
CA GLN A 311 -22.14 -6.46 -11.67
C GLN A 311 -20.66 -6.47 -12.02
N ASP A 312 -20.31 -6.96 -13.21
CA ASP A 312 -18.96 -6.83 -13.74
C ASP A 312 -18.65 -5.36 -14.10
N LEU A 313 -17.45 -4.91 -13.73
CA LEU A 313 -16.97 -3.55 -13.91
C LEU A 313 -16.23 -3.34 -15.24
N ILE A 314 -15.69 -4.41 -15.81
CA ILE A 314 -15.03 -4.41 -17.11
C ILE A 314 -15.59 -5.56 -17.97
N PRO A 315 -15.57 -5.44 -19.31
CA PRO A 315 -15.91 -6.56 -20.19
C PRO A 315 -15.01 -7.77 -19.93
N ALA A 316 -15.56 -8.98 -20.08
CA ALA A 316 -14.78 -10.21 -20.04
C ALA A 316 -13.64 -10.14 -21.08
N ASN A 317 -12.46 -10.58 -20.66
CA ASN A 317 -11.25 -10.58 -21.45
C ASN A 317 -10.32 -11.72 -21.00
N ASP A 318 -9.29 -11.99 -21.80
CA ASP A 318 -8.29 -13.03 -21.60
C ASP A 318 -7.01 -12.52 -20.91
N ARG A 319 -7.07 -11.32 -20.31
CA ARG A 319 -5.93 -10.67 -19.67
C ARG A 319 -5.90 -10.97 -18.18
N ALA A 320 -4.69 -11.03 -17.61
CA ALA A 320 -4.53 -11.02 -16.16
C ALA A 320 -4.66 -9.59 -15.66
N ASN A 321 -5.71 -9.31 -14.89
CA ASN A 321 -6.00 -7.98 -14.36
C ASN A 321 -5.73 -7.98 -12.86
N GLN A 322 -4.97 -6.99 -12.38
CA GLN A 322 -4.71 -6.82 -10.95
C GLN A 322 -5.80 -5.96 -10.29
N ASN A 323 -5.92 -6.07 -8.96
CA ASN A 323 -6.90 -5.33 -8.17
C ASN A 323 -6.94 -3.82 -8.50
N PRO A 324 -8.13 -3.24 -8.69
CA PRO A 324 -8.27 -1.84 -9.07
C PRO A 324 -8.03 -0.90 -7.88
N VAL A 325 -7.70 0.36 -8.18
CA VAL A 325 -7.68 1.45 -7.21
C VAL A 325 -8.74 2.50 -7.56
N LEU A 326 -9.39 3.04 -6.53
CA LEU A 326 -10.43 4.05 -6.66
C LEU A 326 -9.82 5.43 -6.94
N SER A 327 -10.43 6.18 -7.86
CA SER A 327 -10.13 7.61 -8.07
C SER A 327 -10.60 8.46 -6.88
N ALA A 328 -9.95 9.60 -6.67
CA ALA A 328 -10.28 10.50 -5.55
C ALA A 328 -11.73 11.02 -5.55
N ASP A 329 -12.41 11.06 -6.70
CA ASP A 329 -13.82 11.49 -6.80
C ASP A 329 -14.82 10.33 -6.72
N GLY A 330 -14.34 9.09 -6.61
CA GLY A 330 -15.14 7.88 -6.49
C GLY A 330 -15.87 7.43 -7.77
N LYS A 331 -15.61 8.08 -8.92
CA LYS A 331 -16.38 7.83 -10.16
C LYS A 331 -15.68 6.90 -11.14
N SER A 332 -14.37 6.81 -11.05
CA SER A 332 -13.53 5.99 -11.90
C SER A 332 -12.63 5.09 -11.07
N PHE A 333 -12.07 4.08 -11.70
CA PHE A 333 -11.04 3.23 -11.14
C PHE A 333 -9.95 2.98 -12.16
N ALA A 334 -8.77 2.61 -11.68
CA ALA A 334 -7.63 2.25 -12.52
C ALA A 334 -7.09 0.91 -12.08
N PHE A 335 -6.43 0.21 -13.00
CA PHE A 335 -5.88 -1.12 -12.74
C PHE A 335 -4.73 -1.43 -13.69
N LEU A 336 -3.89 -2.38 -13.27
CA LEU A 336 -2.86 -2.96 -14.11
C LEU A 336 -3.42 -4.19 -14.82
N SER A 337 -3.07 -4.34 -16.09
CA SER A 337 -3.52 -5.45 -16.93
C SER A 337 -2.35 -5.94 -17.78
N GLU A 338 -2.10 -7.23 -17.72
CA GLU A 338 -1.07 -7.92 -18.46
C GLU A 338 -1.68 -8.52 -19.74
N GLY A 339 -1.17 -8.10 -20.89
CA GLY A 339 -1.65 -8.54 -22.21
C GLY A 339 -0.70 -9.52 -22.90
N GLU A 340 -0.88 -9.67 -24.22
CA GLU A 340 -0.01 -10.50 -25.05
C GLU A 340 1.47 -10.09 -24.92
N GLY A 341 2.35 -11.07 -24.77
CA GLY A 341 3.80 -10.86 -24.61
C GLY A 341 4.20 -10.30 -23.25
N ASP A 342 3.41 -10.60 -22.21
CA ASP A 342 3.64 -10.19 -20.81
C ASP A 342 3.74 -8.67 -20.64
N GLN A 343 3.18 -7.91 -21.59
CA GLN A 343 3.21 -6.47 -21.56
C GLN A 343 2.22 -5.95 -20.51
N LEU A 344 2.75 -5.36 -19.45
CA LEU A 344 1.95 -4.69 -18.43
C LEU A 344 1.53 -3.29 -18.90
N SER A 345 0.24 -3.02 -18.82
CA SER A 345 -0.37 -1.75 -19.19
C SER A 345 -1.26 -1.23 -18.07
N LEU A 346 -1.27 0.09 -17.90
CA LEU A 346 -2.15 0.78 -16.96
C LEU A 346 -3.43 1.21 -17.69
N PHE A 347 -4.58 0.86 -17.13
CA PHE A 347 -5.90 1.20 -17.67
C PHE A 347 -6.72 1.98 -16.66
N ARG A 348 -7.74 2.69 -17.17
CA ARG A 348 -8.79 3.32 -16.37
C ARG A 348 -10.17 3.00 -16.94
N ALA A 349 -11.17 2.97 -16.08
CA ALA A 349 -12.58 2.81 -16.45
C ALA A 349 -13.49 3.59 -15.49
N ASP A 350 -14.74 3.77 -15.90
CA ASP A 350 -15.75 4.50 -15.13
C ASP A 350 -16.79 3.53 -14.57
N PHE A 351 -17.26 3.75 -13.34
CA PHE A 351 -18.33 2.92 -12.77
C PHE A 351 -19.65 3.08 -13.51
N ALA A 352 -19.89 4.25 -14.12
CA ALA A 352 -21.12 4.55 -14.82
C ALA A 352 -21.35 3.68 -16.07
N SER A 353 -20.27 3.22 -16.73
CA SER A 353 -20.37 2.37 -17.90
C SER A 353 -20.59 0.90 -17.53
N GLY A 354 -20.17 0.46 -16.34
CA GLY A 354 -20.00 -0.96 -16.03
C GLY A 354 -19.22 -1.71 -17.12
N ALA A 355 -19.48 -3.00 -17.28
CA ALA A 355 -18.88 -3.85 -18.32
C ALA A 355 -19.31 -3.53 -19.78
N THR A 356 -19.95 -2.39 -20.07
CA THR A 356 -20.39 -2.05 -21.43
C THR A 356 -19.35 -1.26 -22.23
N ALA A 357 -18.48 -0.51 -21.56
CA ALA A 357 -17.42 0.26 -22.20
C ALA A 357 -16.07 -0.44 -22.03
N GLN A 358 -15.23 -0.33 -23.04
CA GLN A 358 -13.85 -0.79 -22.94
C GLN A 358 -13.04 0.16 -22.05
N PRO A 359 -12.22 -0.37 -21.12
CA PRO A 359 -11.27 0.43 -20.36
C PRO A 359 -10.33 1.20 -21.29
N VAL A 360 -9.97 2.42 -20.89
CA VAL A 360 -9.07 3.29 -21.64
C VAL A 360 -7.64 3.03 -21.18
N LYS A 361 -6.76 2.65 -22.10
CA LYS A 361 -5.33 2.54 -21.83
C LYS A 361 -4.76 3.91 -21.48
N VAL A 362 -4.06 3.98 -20.35
CA VAL A 362 -3.37 5.18 -19.86
C VAL A 362 -1.92 5.16 -20.33
N ALA A 363 -1.19 4.07 -20.05
CA ALA A 363 0.22 3.95 -20.36
C ALA A 363 0.63 2.48 -20.51
N ASP A 364 1.75 2.26 -21.20
CA ASP A 364 2.56 1.05 -20.99
C ASP A 364 3.40 1.20 -19.73
N VAL A 365 3.49 0.13 -18.95
CA VAL A 365 4.24 0.10 -17.70
C VAL A 365 5.57 -0.58 -17.97
N GLU A 366 6.59 0.23 -18.20
CA GLU A 366 7.95 -0.26 -18.43
C GLU A 366 8.58 -0.75 -17.12
N MET A 367 9.30 -1.86 -17.13
CA MET A 367 10.06 -2.31 -15.95
C MET A 367 11.17 -1.28 -15.62
N PRO A 368 11.47 -1.05 -14.33
CA PRO A 368 12.63 -0.26 -13.95
C PRO A 368 13.93 -0.86 -14.51
N LEU A 369 14.86 -0.02 -14.95
CA LEU A 369 16.19 -0.45 -15.38
C LEU A 369 17.14 -0.58 -14.17
N ASP A 370 16.75 -1.41 -13.20
CA ASP A 370 17.50 -1.64 -11.95
C ASP A 370 18.28 -2.97 -11.94
N GLY A 371 18.19 -3.74 -13.02
CA GLY A 371 18.93 -5.00 -13.20
C GLY A 371 18.24 -6.23 -12.65
N SER A 372 17.03 -6.09 -12.09
CA SER A 372 16.15 -7.21 -11.76
C SER A 372 15.16 -7.49 -12.91
N GLU A 373 14.82 -8.74 -13.13
CA GLU A 373 13.71 -9.16 -14.00
C GLU A 373 12.49 -9.62 -13.17
N ASP A 374 12.66 -9.80 -11.85
CA ASP A 374 11.68 -10.39 -10.95
C ASP A 374 11.03 -9.32 -10.05
N HIS A 375 10.26 -8.41 -10.64
CA HIS A 375 9.52 -7.41 -9.87
C HIS A 375 8.12 -7.87 -9.46
N HIS A 376 7.80 -7.69 -8.19
CA HIS A 376 6.45 -7.55 -7.68
C HIS A 376 5.91 -6.16 -8.03
N ILE A 377 4.89 -6.13 -8.88
CA ILE A 377 4.32 -4.89 -9.40
C ILE A 377 2.92 -4.70 -8.82
N THR A 378 2.70 -3.57 -8.16
CA THR A 378 1.45 -3.25 -7.48
C THR A 378 0.99 -1.83 -7.82
N LEU A 379 -0.28 -1.66 -8.19
CA LEU A 379 -0.88 -0.35 -8.29
C LEU A 379 -1.24 0.18 -6.90
N VAL A 380 -0.53 1.22 -6.45
CA VAL A 380 -0.63 1.70 -5.07
C VAL A 380 -1.89 2.53 -4.87
N ARG A 381 -2.10 3.58 -5.70
CA ARG A 381 -3.26 4.48 -5.61
C ARG A 381 -3.38 5.44 -6.79
N TRP A 382 -4.54 6.08 -6.87
CA TRP A 382 -4.82 7.26 -7.71
C TRP A 382 -4.84 8.52 -6.84
N ASN A 383 -3.94 9.47 -7.12
CA ASN A 383 -3.76 10.73 -6.37
C ASN A 383 -4.61 11.90 -6.86
#